data_AF-A0A6T6LFS2-F1
#
_entry.id   AF-A0A6T6LFS2-F1
#
_cell.length_a   1.000
_cell.length_b   1.000
_cell.length_c   1.000
_cell.angle_alpha   90.00
_cell.angle_beta   90.00
_cell.angle_gamma   90.00
#
_symmetry.space_group_name_H-M   'P 1'
#
loop_
_entity.id
_entity.type
_entity.pdbx_description
1 polymer ?
#
loop_
_entity_poly.entity_id
_entity_poly.type
_entity_poly.pdbx_seq_one_letter_code
_entity_poly.pdbx_strand_id
1 'polypeptide(L)'
;RDEDRLWSKGGLRSLSKQDPEYGKNDGYWTGPVWMPINYLVLASLKTKYSVENGPYKELAKNTYERLRKAIIGNVYSEYKRTGTVWEQYNPETGEGQRGRNFTGWTSLVVLIMAEEYAGVIV
;
A
#
# COMPACT_ATOMS: atom_id res chain seq x y z
N ARG A 1 -7.14 -0.33 -9.12
CA ARG A 1 -6.99 1.04 -9.67
C ARG A 1 -8.28 1.87 -9.53
N ASP A 2 -9.40 1.27 -9.11
CA ASP A 2 -10.66 1.97 -8.89
C ASP A 2 -10.69 2.67 -7.52
N GLU A 3 -10.86 3.99 -7.53
CA GLU A 3 -10.84 4.87 -6.35
C GLU A 3 -12.07 4.71 -5.46
N ASP A 4 -13.19 4.29 -6.05
CA ASP A 4 -14.44 3.99 -5.35
C ASP A 4 -14.39 2.61 -4.67
N ARG A 5 -13.31 1.86 -4.85
CA ARG A 5 -13.05 0.57 -4.19
C ARG A 5 -11.78 0.63 -3.33
N LEU A 6 -10.73 -0.08 -3.73
CA LEU A 6 -9.51 -0.27 -2.93
C LEU A 6 -8.42 0.77 -3.21
N TRP A 7 -8.46 1.49 -4.34
CA TRP A 7 -7.38 2.40 -4.70
C TRP A 7 -7.48 3.73 -3.95
N SER A 8 -6.42 4.12 -3.25
CA SER A 8 -6.41 5.36 -2.47
C SER A 8 -5.14 6.18 -2.72
N LYS A 9 -5.05 7.35 -2.08
CA LYS A 9 -3.93 8.30 -2.26
C LYS A 9 -2.57 7.70 -1.88
N GLY A 10 -2.53 6.93 -0.78
CA GLY A 10 -1.29 6.41 -0.18
C GLY A 10 -1.07 4.91 -0.35
N GLY A 11 -1.92 4.22 -1.10
CA GLY A 11 -1.85 2.77 -1.29
C GLY A 11 -3.22 2.11 -1.42
N LEU A 12 -3.28 0.80 -1.25
CA LEU A 12 -4.54 0.05 -1.24
C LEU A 12 -5.18 0.06 0.15
N ARG A 13 -6.48 0.32 0.19
CA ARG A 13 -7.33 0.20 1.39
C ARG A 13 -7.38 -1.25 1.85
N SER A 14 -7.51 -1.45 3.17
CA SER A 14 -7.79 -2.77 3.76
C SER A 14 -9.18 -3.30 3.42
N LEU A 15 -10.15 -2.40 3.20
CA LEU A 15 -11.52 -2.74 2.80
C LEU A 15 -11.99 -1.79 1.69
N SER A 16 -12.85 -2.30 0.80
CA SER A 16 -13.43 -1.52 -0.30
C SER A 16 -14.32 -0.41 0.25
N LYS A 17 -14.27 0.79 -0.35
CA LYS A 17 -15.21 1.88 -0.07
C LYS A 17 -16.68 1.52 -0.33
N GLN A 18 -16.94 0.55 -1.21
CA GLN A 18 -18.29 0.05 -1.48
C GLN A 18 -18.79 -0.96 -0.45
N ASP A 19 -17.90 -1.44 0.43
CA ASP A 19 -18.31 -2.41 1.44
C ASP A 19 -19.17 -1.73 2.51
N PRO A 20 -20.33 -2.30 2.90
CA PRO A 20 -21.15 -1.72 3.96
C PRO A 20 -20.40 -1.54 5.28
N GLU A 21 -19.36 -2.33 5.55
CA GLU A 21 -18.55 -2.23 6.78
C GLU A 21 -17.39 -1.24 6.68
N TYR A 22 -17.25 -0.53 5.55
CA TYR A 22 -16.23 0.49 5.38
C TYR A 22 -16.33 1.59 6.44
N GLY A 23 -15.23 1.80 7.18
CA GLY A 23 -15.14 2.78 8.26
C GLY A 23 -15.94 2.42 9.53
N LYS A 24 -16.58 1.25 9.59
CA LYS A 24 -17.31 0.79 10.79
C LYS A 24 -16.36 0.15 11.82
N ASN A 25 -16.92 -0.11 13.00
CA ASN A 25 -16.24 -0.63 14.19
C ASN A 25 -15.15 0.34 14.68
N ASP A 26 -13.97 -0.18 15.06
CA ASP A 26 -12.82 0.63 15.49
C ASP A 26 -12.05 1.27 14.32
N GLY A 27 -12.46 0.98 13.07
CA GLY A 27 -11.83 1.50 11.88
C GLY A 27 -10.45 0.90 11.60
N TYR A 28 -10.07 -0.23 12.21
CA TYR A 28 -8.69 -0.73 12.16
C TYR A 28 -8.36 -1.42 10.83
N TRP A 29 -9.14 -2.45 10.46
CA TRP A 29 -9.01 -3.16 9.17
C TRP A 29 -10.16 -2.89 8.18
N THR A 30 -10.98 -1.87 8.46
CA THR A 30 -12.17 -1.53 7.66
C THR A 30 -11.94 -0.34 6.74
N GLY A 31 -10.71 -0.09 6.30
CA GLY A 31 -10.43 1.00 5.35
C GLY A 31 -8.99 1.51 5.30
N PRO A 32 -8.23 1.62 6.40
CA PRO A 32 -6.87 2.15 6.39
C PRO A 32 -5.92 1.41 5.45
N VAL A 33 -4.86 2.10 5.03
CA VAL A 33 -3.78 1.56 4.21
C VAL A 33 -2.72 0.95 5.12
N TRP A 34 -2.45 -0.33 4.88
CA TRP A 34 -1.49 -1.12 5.65
C TRP A 34 -0.31 -1.56 4.78
N MET A 35 0.90 -1.28 5.24
CA MET A 35 2.12 -1.62 4.50
C MET A 35 2.29 -3.11 4.16
N PRO A 36 2.05 -4.09 5.05
CA PRO A 36 2.39 -5.49 4.76
C PRO A 36 1.60 -6.05 3.57
N ILE A 37 0.29 -5.76 3.49
CA ILE A 37 -0.53 -6.22 2.37
C ILE A 37 -0.14 -5.51 1.08
N ASN A 38 0.13 -4.21 1.15
CA ASN A 38 0.60 -3.45 -0.01
C ASN A 38 1.94 -3.96 -0.54
N TYR A 39 2.87 -4.34 0.34
CA TYR A 39 4.13 -4.96 -0.01
C TYR A 39 3.93 -6.29 -0.77
N LEU A 40 3.06 -7.18 -0.27
CA LEU A 40 2.76 -8.44 -0.94
C LEU A 40 2.10 -8.25 -2.32
N VAL A 41 1.21 -7.26 -2.45
CA VAL A 41 0.61 -6.91 -3.75
C VAL A 41 1.68 -6.39 -4.71
N LEU A 42 2.57 -5.50 -4.26
CA LEU A 42 3.69 -5.03 -5.09
C LEU A 42 4.63 -6.16 -5.50
N ALA A 43 4.94 -7.08 -4.59
CA ALA A 43 5.75 -8.26 -4.86
C ALA A 43 5.13 -9.09 -6.00
N SER A 44 3.84 -9.45 -5.88
CA SER A 44 3.17 -10.24 -6.92
C SER A 44 3.09 -9.55 -8.28
N LEU A 45 2.81 -8.24 -8.29
CA LEU A 45 2.82 -7.47 -9.53
C LEU A 45 4.23 -7.44 -10.14
N LYS A 46 5.29 -7.25 -9.35
CA LYS A 46 6.67 -7.12 -9.83
C LYS A 46 7.28 -8.43 -10.29
N THR A 47 7.11 -9.51 -9.54
CA THR A 47 7.85 -10.76 -9.75
C THR A 47 7.10 -11.75 -10.63
N LYS A 48 5.77 -11.68 -10.67
CA LYS A 48 4.92 -12.63 -11.38
C LYS A 48 4.17 -11.97 -12.54
N TYR A 49 3.19 -11.14 -12.22
CA TYR A 49 2.20 -10.71 -13.21
C TYR A 49 2.70 -9.70 -14.25
N SER A 50 3.77 -8.94 -13.96
CA SER A 50 4.40 -8.06 -14.96
C SER A 50 5.51 -8.75 -15.78
N VAL A 51 5.86 -10.00 -15.43
CA VAL A 51 6.93 -10.76 -16.09
C VAL A 51 6.34 -11.85 -16.99
N GLU A 52 5.40 -12.62 -16.46
CA GLU A 52 4.70 -13.68 -17.19
C GLU A 52 3.96 -13.14 -18.41
N ASN A 53 3.97 -13.89 -19.51
CA ASN A 53 3.25 -13.51 -20.72
C ASN A 53 1.75 -13.74 -20.52
N GLY A 54 0.94 -12.73 -20.84
CA GLY A 54 -0.50 -12.80 -20.73
C GLY A 54 -1.17 -11.46 -21.03
N PRO A 55 -2.50 -11.44 -21.18
CA PRO A 55 -3.24 -10.24 -21.59
C PRO A 55 -3.15 -9.09 -20.56
N TYR A 56 -2.76 -9.39 -19.32
CA TYR A 56 -2.69 -8.41 -18.23
C TYR A 56 -1.27 -7.97 -17.86
N LYS A 57 -0.24 -8.37 -18.61
CA LYS A 57 1.17 -8.07 -18.29
C LYS A 57 1.44 -6.57 -18.17
N GLU A 58 1.07 -5.80 -19.20
CA GLU A 58 1.25 -4.34 -19.20
C GLU A 58 0.38 -3.65 -18.15
N LEU A 59 -0.82 -4.19 -17.91
CA LEU A 59 -1.71 -3.72 -16.84
C LEU A 59 -1.04 -3.90 -15.46
N ALA A 60 -0.44 -5.06 -15.19
CA ALA A 60 0.24 -5.34 -13.94
C ALA A 60 1.46 -4.44 -13.76
N LYS A 61 2.27 -4.25 -14.81
CA LYS A 61 3.42 -3.35 -14.81
C LYS A 61 3.02 -1.91 -14.49
N ASN A 62 2.01 -1.36 -15.17
CA ASN A 62 1.52 -0.02 -14.90
C ASN A 62 0.93 0.12 -13.48
N THR A 63 0.22 -0.91 -13.02
CA THR A 63 -0.36 -0.92 -11.67
C THR A 63 0.73 -0.92 -10.60
N TYR A 64 1.80 -1.69 -10.78
CA TYR A 64 2.97 -1.71 -9.91
C TYR A 64 3.61 -0.32 -9.80
N GLU A 65 3.96 0.30 -10.92
CA GLU A 65 4.65 1.60 -10.95
C GLU A 65 3.83 2.68 -10.22
N ARG A 66 2.52 2.72 -10.49
CA ARG A 66 1.61 3.69 -9.86
C ARG A 66 1.44 3.44 -8.37
N LEU A 67 1.23 2.20 -7.96
CA LEU A 67 1.00 1.85 -6.56
C LEU A 67 2.26 2.11 -5.73
N ARG A 68 3.41 1.68 -6.23
CA ARG A 68 4.72 1.91 -5.61
C ARG A 68 4.98 3.39 -5.38
N LYS A 69 4.76 4.22 -6.41
CA LYS A 69 4.94 5.67 -6.32
C LYS A 69 4.01 6.30 -5.28
N ALA A 70 2.75 5.90 -5.24
CA ALA A 70 1.77 6.39 -4.28
C ALA A 70 2.18 6.08 -2.83
N ILE A 71 2.58 4.83 -2.56
CA ILE A 71 3.01 4.39 -1.23
C ILE A 71 4.26 5.13 -0.77
N ILE A 72 5.32 5.15 -1.59
CA ILE A 72 6.59 5.82 -1.25
C ILE A 72 6.33 7.31 -1.00
N GLY A 73 5.59 7.97 -1.90
CA GLY A 73 5.27 9.39 -1.78
C GLY A 73 4.54 9.71 -0.49
N ASN A 74 3.52 8.92 -0.14
CA ASN A 74 2.73 9.14 1.06
C ASN A 74 3.56 8.95 2.35
N VAL A 75 4.25 7.80 2.48
CA VAL A 75 5.10 7.52 3.64
C VAL A 75 6.19 8.57 3.81
N TYR A 76 6.86 8.96 2.72
CA TYR A 76 7.88 10.00 2.76
C TYR A 76 7.30 11.35 3.19
N SER A 77 6.14 11.75 2.65
CA SER A 77 5.50 13.00 3.02
C SER A 77 5.12 13.04 4.51
N GLU A 78 4.61 11.93 5.04
CA GLU A 78 4.26 11.81 6.45
C GLU A 78 5.48 11.78 7.36
N TYR A 79 6.55 11.11 6.93
CA TYR A 79 7.83 11.16 7.61
C TYR A 79 8.38 12.59 7.67
N LYS A 80 8.36 13.32 6.56
CA LYS A 80 8.77 14.72 6.50
C LYS A 80 7.92 15.63 7.39
N ARG A 81 6.61 15.40 7.45
CA ARG A 81 5.66 16.20 8.24
C ARG A 81 5.75 15.94 9.74
N THR A 82 5.96 14.68 10.13
CA THR A 82 5.79 14.24 11.52
C THR A 82 7.08 13.77 12.19
N GLY A 83 8.16 13.61 11.44
CA GLY A 83 9.45 13.09 11.90
C GLY A 83 9.49 11.57 12.12
N THR A 84 8.45 10.84 11.72
CA THR A 84 8.34 9.40 11.98
C THR A 84 7.48 8.64 10.96
N VAL A 85 7.51 7.31 11.03
CA VAL A 85 6.63 6.40 10.28
C VAL A 85 5.55 5.83 11.19
N TRP A 86 4.42 5.49 10.57
CA TRP A 86 3.19 5.12 11.28
C TRP A 86 2.75 3.69 10.96
N GLU A 87 1.95 3.13 11.84
CA GLU A 87 1.44 1.77 11.75
C GLU A 87 0.53 1.55 10.53
N GLN A 88 -0.38 2.51 10.30
CA GLN A 88 -1.31 2.55 9.17
C GLN A 88 -1.47 4.00 8.69
N TYR A 89 -2.05 4.18 7.50
CA TYR A 89 -2.28 5.50 6.90
C TYR A 89 -3.75 5.68 6.52
N ASN A 90 -4.26 6.89 6.73
CA ASN A 90 -5.59 7.29 6.31
C ASN A 90 -5.69 7.23 4.76
N PRO A 91 -6.68 6.55 4.18
CA PRO A 91 -6.75 6.36 2.74
C PRO A 91 -7.12 7.64 1.96
N GLU A 92 -7.77 8.59 2.62
CA GLU A 92 -8.26 9.83 1.99
C GLU A 92 -7.25 10.96 2.15
N THR A 93 -6.73 11.17 3.36
CA THR A 93 -5.79 12.27 3.64
C THR A 93 -4.35 11.86 3.39
N GLY A 94 -4.02 10.58 3.59
CA GLY A 94 -2.65 10.07 3.61
C GLY A 94 -1.99 10.15 4.99
N GLU A 95 -2.64 10.74 5.99
CA GLU A 95 -2.04 10.95 7.31
C GLU A 95 -1.78 9.63 8.06
N GLY A 96 -0.65 9.54 8.74
CA GLY A 96 -0.32 8.44 9.62
C GLY A 96 -1.24 8.36 10.84
N GLN A 97 -1.60 7.14 11.24
CA GLN A 97 -2.53 6.87 12.34
C GLN A 97 -2.01 5.79 13.28
N ARG A 98 -2.57 5.75 14.50
CA ARG A 98 -2.31 4.74 15.53
C ARG A 98 -0.84 4.71 15.96
N GLY A 99 -0.15 3.57 15.90
CA GLY A 99 1.24 3.43 16.35
C GLY A 99 2.19 4.43 15.67
N ARG A 100 2.94 5.21 16.49
CA ARG A 100 4.04 6.08 16.06
C ARG A 100 5.37 5.35 16.16
N ASN A 101 6.39 5.84 15.45
CA ASN A 101 7.71 5.21 15.40
C ASN A 101 7.61 3.74 15.01
N PHE A 102 6.65 3.42 14.14
CA PHE A 102 6.29 2.06 13.82
C PHE A 102 7.26 1.50 12.78
N THR A 103 8.51 1.25 13.17
CA THR A 103 9.51 0.57 12.35
C THR A 103 9.34 -0.96 12.36
N GLY A 104 8.11 -1.43 12.60
CA GLY A 104 7.68 -2.80 12.33
C GLY A 104 7.48 -3.02 10.82
N TRP A 105 6.31 -3.49 10.39
CA TRP A 105 6.06 -3.74 8.96
C TRP A 105 6.13 -2.48 8.08
N THR A 106 6.03 -1.28 8.63
CA THR A 106 6.15 -0.06 7.80
C THR A 106 7.57 0.11 7.26
N SER A 107 8.58 -0.51 7.90
CA SER A 107 9.95 -0.59 7.39
C SER A 107 10.07 -1.30 6.03
N LEU A 108 9.05 -2.09 5.62
CA LEU A 108 8.99 -2.68 4.28
C LEU A 108 9.01 -1.62 3.16
N VAL A 109 8.69 -0.35 3.47
CA VAL A 109 8.85 0.76 2.50
C VAL A 109 10.28 0.87 1.97
N VAL A 110 11.29 0.48 2.75
CA VAL A 110 12.69 0.47 2.32
C VAL A 110 12.92 -0.56 1.22
N LEU A 111 12.36 -1.77 1.39
CA LEU A 111 12.42 -2.82 0.37
C LEU A 111 11.62 -2.44 -0.88
N ILE A 112 10.46 -1.79 -0.72
CA ILE A 112 9.68 -1.23 -1.83
C ILE A 112 10.52 -0.21 -2.61
N MET A 113 11.25 0.68 -1.92
CA MET A 113 12.16 1.65 -2.55
C MET A 113 13.32 0.97 -3.28
N ALA A 114 13.88 -0.10 -2.73
CA ALA A 114 14.92 -0.90 -3.39
C ALA A 114 14.38 -1.81 -4.52
N GLU A 115 13.05 -1.96 -4.62
CA GLU A 115 12.39 -2.95 -5.48
C GLU A 115 12.81 -4.40 -5.18
N GLU A 116 13.13 -4.66 -3.91
CA GLU A 116 13.54 -5.96 -3.42
C GLU A 116 12.35 -6.72 -2.83
N TYR A 117 11.98 -7.84 -3.45
CA TYR A 117 10.87 -8.69 -3.03
C TYR A 117 11.29 -10.15 -2.80
N ALA A 118 12.57 -10.38 -2.53
CA ALA A 118 13.12 -11.71 -2.29
C ALA A 118 12.40 -12.41 -1.14
N GLY A 119 12.13 -13.71 -1.29
CA GLY A 119 11.46 -14.52 -0.27
C GLY A 119 9.92 -14.46 -0.27
N VAL A 120 9.30 -13.59 -1.07
CA VAL A 120 7.85 -13.65 -1.29
C VAL A 120 7.54 -14.70 -2.35
N ILE A 121 6.85 -15.77 -1.96
CA ILE A 121 6.41 -16.85 -2.85
C ILE A 121 5.04 -16.46 -3.40
N VAL A 122 4.92 -16.36 -4.73
CA VAL A 122 3.70 -15.92 -5.46
C VAL A 122 3.30 -16.93 -6.52
#